data_AF-A0A2W5KR27-F1
#
_entry.id   AF-A0A2W5KR27-F1
#
_cell.length_a   1.000
_cell.length_b   1.000
_cell.length_c   1.000
_cell.angle_alpha   90.00
_cell.angle_beta   90.00
_cell.angle_gamma   90.00
#
_symmetry.space_group_name_H-M   'P 1'
#
loop_
_entity.id
_entity.type
_entity.pdbx_description
1 polymer ?
#
loop_
_entity_poly.entity_id
_entity_poly.type
_entity_poly.pdbx_seq_one_letter_code
_entity_poly.pdbx_strand_id
1 'polypeptide(L)'
;MDRIAADPLPAARQASALEYWAHYKLMQATGLAQTLGGEERAVTALKAVGMAFERASIGAQARVPRMIPAAFDGTGLDAGMMGAGYGLVGGALTGSLLNGGLSESQIAEAARNGPIKFDGEGNSAQLDVAQDGMDTTLEQTVNENGVTGKVRTHIHIDACPDAEGKLTVTIETESRMGAGGKTGAVTLRYRQERFLDDDAHLLPLAEDGKVNGSEFFQIDMKGTGANGELSYYEDGGFGRDGQATGGTVKESGHSIFRPEEAAHTTKMVQGAQNLMRAFAQMMLQGSFGGGTAPWESGRCVDLKLRSSPEKRKGAKPDTHYTLFAEPRAKKDGAPTGGTVKATLTGAHALSPQDKVKADAQFDYQNPKEKDQSASIQFTARSKRGVGKGTLAFDTKKSGYRITATGDGACAEPITVCDITQPFTNTICDGAVTWTHTPTSDKGGDFTFRYAKSTGRGKGNAEAKGTYTLSGPEEKMTSIYQMGKICGHAAGMTVCTPPRTFGAMTWTQIDDCGE
;
A
#
# COMPACT_ATOMS: atom_id res chain seq x y z
N MET A 1 -11.10 -22.10 4.61
CA MET A 1 -10.16 -21.33 3.79
C MET A 1 -8.80 -21.25 4.47
N ASP A 2 -8.74 -21.03 5.78
CA ASP A 2 -7.49 -20.93 6.56
C ASP A 2 -6.53 -22.11 6.38
N ARG A 3 -7.03 -23.34 6.29
CA ARG A 3 -6.19 -24.53 6.02
C ARG A 3 -5.52 -24.49 4.63
N ILE A 4 -6.19 -23.94 3.62
CA ILE A 4 -5.65 -23.80 2.26
C ILE A 4 -4.62 -22.66 2.21
N ALA A 5 -4.84 -21.59 2.98
CA ALA A 5 -3.88 -20.49 3.08
C ALA A 5 -2.57 -20.96 3.76
N ALA A 6 -2.69 -21.81 4.78
CA ALA A 6 -1.56 -22.34 5.53
C ALA A 6 -0.76 -23.39 4.74
N ASP A 7 -1.44 -24.24 3.96
CA ASP A 7 -0.82 -25.26 3.12
C ASP A 7 -1.58 -25.39 1.78
N PRO A 8 -1.11 -24.71 0.71
CA PRO A 8 -1.80 -24.72 -0.58
C PRO A 8 -1.57 -26.02 -1.38
N LEU A 9 -0.60 -26.87 -1.02
CA LEU A 9 -0.22 -28.03 -1.84
C LEU A 9 -1.33 -29.09 -1.96
N PRO A 10 -2.01 -29.52 -0.88
CA PRO A 10 -3.13 -30.45 -0.99
C PRO A 10 -4.26 -29.94 -1.89
N ALA A 11 -4.57 -28.64 -1.78
CA ALA A 11 -5.55 -27.99 -2.63
C ALA A 11 -5.06 -27.95 -4.10
N ALA A 12 -3.80 -27.62 -4.34
CA ALA A 12 -3.23 -27.60 -5.68
C ALA A 12 -3.22 -28.98 -6.37
N ARG A 13 -2.94 -30.04 -5.62
CA ARG A 13 -3.08 -31.42 -6.13
C ARG A 13 -4.54 -31.75 -6.47
N GLN A 14 -5.48 -31.34 -5.62
CA GLN A 14 -6.92 -31.49 -5.90
C GLN A 14 -7.35 -30.71 -7.15
N ALA A 15 -6.83 -29.49 -7.36
CA ALA A 15 -7.10 -28.69 -8.56
C ALA A 15 -6.60 -29.36 -9.84
N SER A 16 -5.46 -30.06 -9.74
CA SER A 16 -4.82 -30.74 -10.85
C SER A 16 -5.60 -31.97 -11.33
N ALA A 17 -6.55 -32.49 -10.55
CA ALA A 17 -7.27 -33.73 -10.88
C ALA A 17 -8.02 -33.65 -12.22
N LEU A 18 -8.65 -32.51 -12.51
CA LEU A 18 -9.33 -32.28 -13.79
C LEU A 18 -8.34 -32.29 -14.96
N GLU A 19 -7.19 -31.63 -14.84
CA GLU A 19 -6.20 -31.60 -15.91
C GLU A 19 -5.51 -32.94 -16.10
N TYR A 20 -5.23 -33.67 -15.02
CA TYR A 20 -4.73 -35.04 -15.13
C TYR A 20 -5.69 -35.92 -15.94
N TRP A 21 -6.99 -35.81 -15.66
CA TRP A 21 -8.02 -36.51 -16.41
C TRP A 21 -8.07 -36.06 -17.88
N ALA A 22 -8.12 -34.75 -18.13
CA ALA A 22 -8.17 -34.18 -19.48
C ALA A 22 -6.94 -34.58 -20.32
N HIS A 23 -5.75 -34.51 -19.74
CA HIS A 23 -4.50 -34.90 -20.39
C HIS A 23 -4.43 -36.39 -20.66
N TYR A 24 -4.84 -37.24 -19.72
CA TYR A 24 -4.93 -38.67 -19.96
C TYR A 24 -5.87 -38.99 -21.14
N LYS A 25 -7.01 -38.29 -21.24
CA LYS A 25 -7.92 -38.43 -22.38
C LYS A 25 -7.33 -37.95 -23.70
N LEU A 26 -6.62 -36.83 -23.69
CA LEU A 26 -5.84 -36.39 -24.85
C LEU A 26 -4.78 -37.41 -25.23
N MET A 27 -4.09 -38.03 -24.27
CA MET A 27 -3.08 -39.04 -24.54
C MET A 27 -3.68 -40.29 -25.22
N GLN A 28 -4.88 -40.69 -24.82
CA GLN A 28 -5.62 -41.77 -25.47
C GLN A 28 -6.05 -41.38 -26.89
N ALA A 29 -6.64 -40.19 -27.05
CA ALA A 29 -7.21 -39.74 -28.33
C ALA A 29 -6.14 -39.44 -29.40
N THR A 30 -5.00 -38.84 -29.01
CA THR A 30 -3.89 -38.52 -29.93
C THR A 30 -3.02 -39.74 -30.25
N GLY A 31 -3.17 -40.82 -29.49
CA GLY A 31 -2.34 -42.00 -29.56
C GLY A 31 -0.99 -41.87 -28.84
N LEU A 32 -0.79 -40.82 -28.05
CA LEU A 32 0.43 -40.58 -27.26
C LEU A 32 0.65 -41.71 -26.23
N ALA A 33 -0.42 -42.29 -25.69
CA ALA A 33 -0.32 -43.44 -24.78
C ALA A 33 0.35 -44.65 -25.44
N GLN A 34 0.02 -44.96 -26.70
CA GLN A 34 0.63 -46.06 -27.45
C GLN A 34 2.10 -45.77 -27.75
N THR A 35 2.44 -44.51 -28.06
CA THR A 35 3.84 -44.08 -28.27
C THR A 35 4.69 -44.28 -27.02
N LEU A 36 4.11 -44.11 -25.84
CA LEU A 36 4.80 -44.35 -24.56
C LEU A 36 4.85 -45.83 -24.16
N GLY A 37 4.28 -46.73 -24.97
CA GLY A 37 4.27 -48.17 -24.70
C GLY A 37 3.08 -48.65 -23.89
N GLY A 38 1.94 -47.95 -23.95
CA GLY A 38 0.67 -48.35 -23.37
C GLY A 38 0.20 -47.47 -22.22
N GLU A 39 -0.99 -47.79 -21.73
CA GLU A 39 -1.71 -46.98 -20.73
C GLU A 39 -0.94 -46.81 -19.41
N GLU A 40 -0.37 -47.89 -18.87
CA GLU A 40 0.39 -47.86 -17.62
C GLU A 40 1.59 -46.93 -17.69
N ARG A 41 2.34 -46.98 -18.80
CA ARG A 41 3.49 -46.09 -19.03
C ARG A 41 3.05 -44.64 -19.24
N ALA A 42 1.92 -44.42 -19.92
CA ALA A 42 1.36 -43.08 -20.09
C ALA A 42 0.95 -42.45 -18.74
N VAL A 43 0.25 -43.20 -17.88
CA VAL A 43 -0.11 -42.76 -16.53
C VAL A 43 1.12 -42.49 -15.68
N THR A 44 2.13 -43.36 -15.75
CA THR A 44 3.41 -43.20 -15.03
C THR A 44 4.15 -41.94 -15.49
N ALA A 45 4.23 -41.69 -16.80
CA ALA A 45 4.85 -40.50 -17.35
C ALA A 45 4.09 -39.23 -16.94
N LEU A 46 2.76 -39.24 -17.02
CA LEU A 46 1.92 -38.13 -16.60
C LEU A 46 2.10 -37.79 -15.11
N LYS A 47 2.17 -38.81 -14.23
CA LYS A 47 2.48 -38.61 -12.81
C LYS A 47 3.87 -38.02 -12.60
N ALA A 48 4.89 -38.53 -13.32
CA ALA A 48 6.26 -38.03 -13.22
C ALA A 48 6.37 -36.56 -13.62
N VAL A 49 5.73 -36.17 -14.73
CA VAL A 49 5.66 -34.78 -15.20
C VAL A 49 5.05 -33.87 -14.11
N GLY A 50 3.91 -34.25 -13.54
CA GLY A 50 3.31 -33.40 -12.50
C GLY A 50 4.09 -33.38 -11.18
N MET A 51 4.78 -34.45 -10.80
CA MET A 51 5.72 -34.41 -9.67
C MET A 51 6.92 -33.50 -9.94
N ALA A 52 7.38 -33.41 -11.19
CA ALA A 52 8.44 -32.48 -11.57
C ALA A 52 7.99 -31.02 -11.52
N PHE A 53 6.77 -30.71 -11.98
CA PHE A 53 6.17 -29.38 -11.78
C PHE A 53 6.03 -29.03 -10.30
N GLU A 54 5.56 -29.96 -9.47
CA GLU A 54 5.46 -29.75 -8.03
C GLU A 54 6.82 -29.43 -7.40
N ARG A 55 7.85 -30.28 -7.62
CA ARG A 55 9.20 -30.07 -7.09
C ARG A 55 9.77 -28.70 -7.48
N ALA A 56 9.56 -28.30 -8.73
CA ALA A 56 10.07 -27.02 -9.20
C ALA A 56 9.29 -25.83 -8.64
N SER A 57 7.98 -25.93 -8.47
CA SER A 57 7.19 -24.87 -7.82
C SER A 57 7.64 -24.64 -6.36
N ILE A 58 7.93 -25.71 -5.62
CA ILE A 58 8.52 -25.64 -4.27
C ILE A 58 9.91 -24.99 -4.34
N GLY A 59 10.74 -25.39 -5.32
CA GLY A 59 12.06 -24.78 -5.54
C GLY A 59 11.99 -23.29 -5.88
N ALA A 60 10.97 -22.86 -6.63
CA ALA A 60 10.74 -21.45 -6.96
C ALA A 60 10.31 -20.65 -5.72
N GLN A 61 9.41 -21.19 -4.88
CA GLN A 61 9.03 -20.56 -3.61
C GLN A 61 10.23 -20.28 -2.70
N ALA A 62 11.22 -21.18 -2.67
CA ALA A 62 12.42 -20.99 -1.87
C ALA A 62 13.35 -19.85 -2.37
N ARG A 63 13.21 -19.44 -3.63
CA ARG A 63 14.05 -18.41 -4.28
C ARG A 63 13.41 -17.02 -4.27
N VAL A 64 12.09 -16.93 -4.16
CA VAL A 64 11.41 -15.64 -3.92
C VAL A 64 11.85 -15.18 -2.51
N PRO A 65 12.35 -13.94 -2.33
CA PRO A 65 12.83 -13.46 -1.04
C PRO A 65 11.86 -13.83 0.08
N ARG A 66 12.35 -14.50 1.13
CA ARG A 66 11.56 -15.08 2.23
C ARG A 66 10.55 -14.07 2.80
N MET A 67 9.34 -14.08 2.27
CA MET A 67 8.20 -13.28 2.77
C MET A 67 7.02 -14.16 3.18
N ILE A 68 7.17 -15.49 3.11
CA ILE A 68 6.23 -16.48 3.63
C ILE A 68 6.98 -17.34 4.65
N PRO A 69 6.49 -17.52 5.89
CA PRO A 69 7.09 -18.43 6.86
C PRO A 69 7.14 -19.85 6.28
N ALA A 70 8.32 -20.46 6.30
CA ALA A 70 8.51 -21.82 5.80
C ALA A 70 7.82 -22.83 6.73
N ALA A 71 6.82 -23.54 6.22
CA ALA A 71 6.23 -24.70 6.87
C ALA A 71 6.02 -25.82 5.83
N PHE A 72 7.10 -26.45 5.36
CA PHE A 72 6.98 -27.71 4.63
C PHE A 72 8.28 -28.53 4.65
N ASP A 73 8.16 -29.83 4.91
CA ASP A 73 9.26 -30.80 5.03
C ASP A 73 9.26 -31.90 3.95
N GLY A 74 8.36 -31.83 2.96
CA GLY A 74 8.42 -32.72 1.79
C GLY A 74 7.81 -34.11 1.97
N THR A 75 7.01 -34.38 3.01
CA THR A 75 6.47 -35.75 3.23
C THR A 75 5.00 -35.92 2.79
N GLY A 76 4.73 -36.86 1.87
CA GLY A 76 3.39 -37.32 1.44
C GLY A 76 3.09 -37.14 -0.05
N LEU A 77 3.31 -38.20 -0.85
CA LEU A 77 3.07 -38.30 -2.30
C LEU A 77 1.67 -38.92 -2.57
N ASP A 78 1.02 -38.58 -3.69
CA ASP A 78 0.20 -39.55 -4.49
C ASP A 78 -0.30 -39.07 -5.86
N ALA A 79 -0.23 -37.78 -6.19
CA ALA A 79 -0.17 -37.28 -7.58
C ALA A 79 0.32 -35.83 -7.53
N GLY A 80 1.32 -35.47 -8.34
CA GLY A 80 1.93 -34.14 -8.31
C GLY A 80 0.99 -33.00 -8.72
N MET A 81 1.55 -31.86 -9.13
CA MET A 81 0.76 -30.69 -9.57
C MET A 81 0.85 -30.51 -11.09
N MET A 82 -0.26 -30.16 -11.72
CA MET A 82 -0.29 -29.71 -13.11
C MET A 82 -1.20 -28.49 -13.21
N GLY A 83 -0.87 -27.62 -14.14
CA GLY A 83 -1.66 -26.46 -14.54
C GLY A 83 -2.40 -25.71 -13.44
N ALA A 84 -3.71 -25.93 -13.23
CA ALA A 84 -4.52 -25.26 -12.20
C ALA A 84 -3.88 -25.35 -10.82
N GLY A 85 -3.30 -26.50 -10.46
CA GLY A 85 -2.54 -26.65 -9.21
C GLY A 85 -1.30 -25.77 -9.17
N TYR A 86 -0.56 -25.71 -10.28
CA TYR A 86 0.58 -24.80 -10.42
C TYR A 86 0.14 -23.32 -10.35
N GLY A 87 -1.03 -23.00 -10.91
CA GLY A 87 -1.68 -21.71 -10.78
C GLY A 87 -2.08 -21.35 -9.36
N LEU A 88 -2.51 -22.32 -8.55
CA LEU A 88 -2.77 -22.08 -7.12
C LEU A 88 -1.50 -21.70 -6.36
N VAL A 89 -0.36 -22.33 -6.68
CA VAL A 89 0.91 -21.92 -6.08
C VAL A 89 1.29 -20.51 -6.53
N GLY A 90 1.16 -20.20 -7.82
CA GLY A 90 1.43 -18.87 -8.35
C GLY A 90 0.53 -17.79 -7.77
N GLY A 91 -0.75 -18.09 -7.55
CA GLY A 91 -1.69 -17.13 -6.98
C GLY A 91 -1.47 -16.90 -5.50
N ALA A 92 -0.97 -17.89 -4.75
CA ALA A 92 -0.61 -17.72 -3.34
C ALA A 92 0.60 -16.79 -3.21
N LEU A 93 1.58 -16.93 -4.10
CA LEU A 93 2.72 -16.01 -4.22
C LEU A 93 2.26 -14.60 -4.63
N THR A 94 1.38 -14.50 -5.62
CA THR A 94 0.83 -13.22 -6.10
C THR A 94 0.03 -12.52 -5.00
N GLY A 95 -0.86 -13.25 -4.34
CA GLY A 95 -1.69 -12.76 -3.25
C GLY A 95 -0.87 -12.33 -2.04
N SER A 96 0.18 -13.07 -1.65
CA SER A 96 1.01 -12.65 -0.51
C SER A 96 1.79 -11.37 -0.79
N LEU A 97 2.32 -11.20 -2.01
CA LEU A 97 3.01 -9.98 -2.44
C LEU A 97 2.07 -8.77 -2.45
N LEU A 98 0.85 -8.92 -2.98
CA LEU A 98 -0.14 -7.85 -3.02
C LEU A 98 -0.59 -7.38 -1.63
N ASN A 99 -0.74 -8.31 -0.69
CA ASN A 99 -1.45 -8.09 0.57
C ASN A 99 -0.53 -7.84 1.77
N GLY A 100 0.78 -7.67 1.56
CA GLY A 100 1.69 -7.34 2.66
C GLY A 100 3.16 -7.59 2.38
N GLY A 101 3.52 -8.30 1.31
CA GLY A 101 4.91 -8.53 0.94
C GLY A 101 5.65 -7.28 0.48
N LEU A 102 4.97 -6.30 -0.12
CA LEU A 102 5.61 -5.10 -0.67
C LEU A 102 5.07 -3.82 -0.01
N SER A 103 5.99 -2.92 0.37
CA SER A 103 5.63 -1.56 0.77
C SER A 103 5.08 -0.75 -0.42
N GLU A 104 4.36 0.35 -0.15
CA GLU A 104 3.90 1.24 -1.23
C GLU A 104 5.06 1.79 -2.07
N SER A 105 6.23 2.05 -1.47
CA SER A 105 7.40 2.51 -2.21
C SER A 105 7.97 1.42 -3.11
N GLN A 106 8.01 0.16 -2.66
CA GLN A 106 8.45 -0.98 -3.47
C GLN A 106 7.49 -1.26 -4.62
N ILE A 107 6.17 -1.12 -4.40
CA ILE A 107 5.17 -1.24 -5.47
C ILE A 107 5.35 -0.13 -6.50
N ALA A 108 5.49 1.12 -6.06
CA ALA A 108 5.70 2.25 -6.97
C ALA A 108 7.01 2.14 -7.74
N GLU A 109 8.05 1.59 -7.12
CA GLU A 109 9.32 1.29 -7.79
C GLU A 109 9.20 0.15 -8.80
N ALA A 110 8.57 -0.97 -8.43
CA ALA A 110 8.32 -2.09 -9.33
C ALA A 110 7.48 -1.66 -10.55
N ALA A 111 6.42 -0.88 -10.31
CA ALA A 111 5.57 -0.33 -11.38
C ALA A 111 6.35 0.59 -12.34
N ARG A 112 7.38 1.31 -11.85
CA ARG A 112 8.25 2.15 -12.70
C ARG A 112 9.30 1.35 -13.45
N ASN A 113 9.85 0.30 -12.84
CA ASN A 113 10.94 -0.49 -13.40
C ASN A 113 10.45 -1.54 -14.41
N GLY A 114 9.14 -1.76 -14.49
CA GLY A 114 8.52 -2.76 -15.36
C GLY A 114 8.60 -4.17 -14.77
N PRO A 115 8.29 -5.20 -15.57
CA PRO A 115 8.13 -6.56 -15.05
C PRO A 115 9.43 -7.12 -14.45
N ILE A 116 9.34 -7.64 -13.23
CA ILE A 116 10.43 -8.35 -12.58
C ILE A 116 10.49 -9.76 -13.17
N LYS A 117 11.59 -10.09 -13.84
CA LYS A 117 11.81 -11.40 -14.47
C LYS A 117 12.76 -12.25 -13.64
N PHE A 118 12.39 -13.49 -13.43
CA PHE A 118 13.18 -14.54 -12.81
C PHE A 118 13.37 -15.64 -13.84
N ASP A 119 14.46 -15.58 -14.59
CA ASP A 119 14.79 -16.58 -15.60
C ASP A 119 15.77 -17.62 -15.03
N GLY A 120 15.49 -18.89 -15.31
CA GLY A 120 16.33 -20.04 -15.02
C GLY A 120 16.25 -21.07 -16.14
N GLU A 121 17.15 -22.03 -16.15
CA GLU A 121 17.14 -23.10 -17.16
C GLU A 121 15.83 -23.89 -17.09
N GLY A 122 14.97 -23.72 -18.09
CA GLY A 122 13.66 -24.38 -18.18
C GLY A 122 12.53 -23.77 -17.34
N ASN A 123 12.80 -22.73 -16.54
CA ASN A 123 11.81 -22.06 -15.67
C ASN A 123 11.88 -20.55 -15.86
N SER A 124 10.75 -19.88 -16.05
CA SER A 124 10.67 -18.43 -15.96
C SER A 124 9.47 -18.00 -15.12
N ALA A 125 9.66 -16.97 -14.32
CA ALA A 125 8.59 -16.26 -13.65
C ALA A 125 8.70 -14.78 -13.98
N GLN A 126 7.60 -14.17 -14.39
CA GLN A 126 7.49 -12.75 -14.64
C GLN A 126 6.41 -12.19 -13.72
N LEU A 127 6.75 -11.08 -13.08
CA LEU A 127 5.90 -10.36 -12.18
C LEU A 127 5.74 -8.93 -12.66
N ASP A 128 4.55 -8.58 -13.14
CA ASP A 128 4.20 -7.22 -13.49
C ASP A 128 3.33 -6.62 -12.39
N VAL A 129 3.85 -5.60 -11.72
CA VAL A 129 3.17 -4.94 -10.61
C VAL A 129 2.67 -3.60 -11.13
N ALA A 130 1.36 -3.50 -11.32
CA ALA A 130 0.71 -2.24 -11.62
C ALA A 130 0.27 -1.53 -10.33
N GLN A 131 -0.09 -0.25 -10.46
CA GLN A 131 -0.60 0.52 -9.34
C GLN A 131 -1.96 -0.01 -8.84
N ASP A 132 -2.77 -0.53 -9.77
CA ASP A 132 -4.14 -0.98 -9.58
C ASP A 132 -4.32 -2.49 -9.57
N GLY A 133 -3.28 -3.26 -9.85
CA GLY A 133 -3.34 -4.71 -9.91
C GLY A 133 -1.97 -5.35 -10.07
N MET A 134 -1.99 -6.64 -10.38
CA MET A 134 -0.77 -7.42 -10.58
C MET A 134 -1.04 -8.54 -11.56
N ASP A 135 -0.09 -8.72 -12.47
CA ASP A 135 -0.07 -9.79 -13.44
C ASP A 135 1.15 -10.67 -13.17
N THR A 136 0.90 -11.95 -12.90
CA THR A 136 1.93 -12.95 -12.68
C THR A 136 1.89 -13.96 -13.80
N THR A 137 2.99 -14.11 -14.53
CA THR A 137 3.19 -15.19 -15.49
C THR A 137 4.22 -16.17 -14.95
N LEU A 138 3.86 -17.43 -14.82
CA LEU A 138 4.78 -18.52 -14.49
C LEU A 138 4.86 -19.47 -15.68
N GLU A 139 6.06 -19.80 -16.12
CA GLU A 139 6.29 -20.76 -17.18
C GLU A 139 7.35 -21.77 -16.76
N GLN A 140 7.07 -23.04 -17.04
CA GLN A 140 7.98 -24.11 -16.70
C GLN A 140 7.93 -25.22 -17.76
N THR A 141 9.10 -25.75 -18.10
CA THR A 141 9.28 -26.91 -18.96
C THR A 141 10.00 -28.02 -18.21
N VAL A 142 9.48 -29.25 -18.29
CA VAL A 142 10.06 -30.45 -17.69
C VAL A 142 10.17 -31.56 -18.73
N ASN A 143 11.17 -32.41 -18.59
CA ASN A 143 11.35 -33.59 -19.42
C ASN A 143 11.45 -34.81 -18.51
N GLU A 144 10.41 -35.64 -18.50
CA GLU A 144 10.30 -36.78 -17.57
C GLU A 144 9.75 -38.00 -18.33
N ASN A 145 10.39 -39.15 -18.15
CA ASN A 145 9.96 -40.43 -18.75
C ASN A 145 9.66 -40.36 -20.27
N GLY A 146 10.46 -39.59 -21.02
CA GLY A 146 10.30 -39.43 -22.47
C GLY A 146 9.16 -38.50 -22.88
N VAL A 147 8.52 -37.80 -21.94
CA VAL A 147 7.50 -36.78 -22.18
C VAL A 147 8.08 -35.41 -21.86
N THR A 148 7.94 -34.47 -22.80
CA THR A 148 8.17 -33.04 -22.55
C THR A 148 6.85 -32.43 -22.11
N GLY A 149 6.81 -31.92 -20.88
CA GLY A 149 5.70 -31.16 -20.33
C GLY A 149 6.04 -29.67 -20.28
N LYS A 150 5.12 -28.81 -20.67
CA LYS A 150 5.23 -27.35 -20.50
C LYS A 150 3.97 -26.83 -19.82
N VAL A 151 4.12 -26.05 -18.76
CA VAL A 151 3.01 -25.35 -18.11
C VAL A 151 3.27 -23.85 -18.17
N ARG A 152 2.24 -23.09 -18.51
CA ARG A 152 2.22 -21.63 -18.42
C ARG A 152 0.97 -21.23 -17.63
N THR A 153 1.13 -20.40 -16.62
CA THR A 153 0.03 -19.83 -15.85
C THR A 153 0.13 -18.33 -15.87
N HIS A 154 -0.96 -17.65 -16.21
CA HIS A 154 -1.14 -16.22 -16.13
C HIS A 154 -2.21 -15.91 -15.08
N ILE A 155 -1.88 -15.07 -14.12
CA ILE A 155 -2.78 -14.67 -13.03
C ILE A 155 -2.87 -13.15 -13.04
N HIS A 156 -4.08 -12.62 -13.16
CA HIS A 156 -4.37 -11.20 -13.04
C HIS A 156 -5.25 -10.97 -11.81
N ILE A 157 -4.90 -10.00 -10.97
CA ILE A 157 -5.71 -9.61 -9.81
C ILE A 157 -5.78 -8.09 -9.75
N ASP A 158 -7.00 -7.56 -9.75
CA ASP A 158 -7.25 -6.16 -9.40
C ASP A 158 -6.97 -5.97 -7.91
N ALA A 159 -6.02 -5.10 -7.58
CA ALA A 159 -5.76 -4.63 -6.23
C ALA A 159 -6.71 -3.49 -5.85
N CYS A 160 -7.07 -2.65 -6.84
CA CYS A 160 -7.92 -1.49 -6.65
C CYS A 160 -9.20 -1.57 -7.48
N PRO A 161 -10.38 -1.35 -6.86
CA PRO A 161 -11.64 -1.38 -7.58
C PRO A 161 -11.75 -0.27 -8.62
N ASP A 162 -12.52 -0.54 -9.67
CA ASP A 162 -12.87 0.47 -10.68
C ASP A 162 -13.94 1.47 -10.20
N ALA A 163 -14.45 2.30 -11.11
CA ALA A 163 -15.48 3.31 -10.81
C ALA A 163 -16.80 2.73 -10.29
N GLU A 164 -17.09 1.47 -10.61
CA GLU A 164 -18.28 0.74 -10.17
C GLU A 164 -18.01 -0.09 -8.91
N GLY A 165 -16.77 -0.07 -8.42
CA GLY A 165 -16.32 -0.88 -7.30
C GLY A 165 -16.01 -2.32 -7.69
N LYS A 166 -15.79 -2.60 -8.98
CA LYS A 166 -15.50 -3.93 -9.48
C LYS A 166 -14.04 -4.31 -9.25
N LEU A 167 -13.83 -5.56 -8.86
CA LEU A 167 -12.56 -6.25 -8.72
C LEU A 167 -12.60 -7.53 -9.55
N THR A 168 -11.54 -7.79 -10.30
CA THR A 168 -11.41 -8.95 -11.19
C THR A 168 -10.25 -9.83 -10.76
N VAL A 169 -10.48 -11.14 -10.75
CA VAL A 169 -9.43 -12.15 -10.72
C VAL A 169 -9.53 -12.97 -11.98
N THR A 170 -8.42 -13.12 -12.71
CA THR A 170 -8.31 -14.05 -13.83
C THR A 170 -7.20 -15.03 -13.56
N ILE A 171 -7.47 -16.32 -13.75
CA ILE A 171 -6.49 -17.41 -13.68
C ILE A 171 -6.58 -18.12 -15.02
N GLU A 172 -5.54 -18.02 -15.82
CA GLU A 172 -5.39 -18.77 -17.06
C GLU A 172 -4.21 -19.71 -16.93
N THR A 173 -4.44 -20.97 -17.25
CA THR A 173 -3.43 -22.00 -17.20
C THR A 173 -3.46 -22.73 -18.53
N GLU A 174 -2.30 -22.87 -19.14
CA GLU A 174 -2.07 -23.73 -20.29
C GLU A 174 -1.04 -24.79 -19.93
N SER A 175 -1.43 -26.06 -20.02
CA SER A 175 -0.55 -27.21 -19.83
C SER A 175 -0.45 -28.00 -21.14
N ARG A 176 0.77 -28.17 -21.65
CA ARG A 176 1.10 -28.89 -22.89
C ARG A 176 1.95 -30.11 -22.56
N MET A 177 1.76 -31.18 -23.32
CA MET A 177 2.59 -32.37 -23.29
C MET A 177 2.88 -32.87 -24.70
N GLY A 178 4.04 -33.50 -24.89
CA GLY A 178 4.33 -34.21 -26.12
C GLY A 178 5.39 -35.30 -25.98
N ALA A 179 5.28 -36.32 -26.83
CA ALA A 179 6.31 -37.33 -27.04
C ALA A 179 6.17 -37.94 -28.44
N GLY A 180 7.29 -38.29 -29.08
CA GLY A 180 7.32 -38.97 -30.38
C GLY A 180 6.50 -38.27 -31.48
N GLY A 181 6.56 -36.93 -31.54
CA GLY A 181 5.85 -36.10 -32.54
C GLY A 181 4.36 -35.89 -32.27
N LYS A 182 3.80 -36.45 -31.21
CA LYS A 182 2.40 -36.25 -30.77
C LYS A 182 2.34 -35.23 -29.66
N THR A 183 1.28 -34.43 -29.64
CA THR A 183 1.09 -33.34 -28.68
C THR A 183 -0.33 -33.27 -28.15
N GLY A 184 -0.48 -32.80 -26.92
CA GLY A 184 -1.75 -32.46 -26.28
C GLY A 184 -1.61 -31.20 -25.44
N ALA A 185 -2.62 -30.36 -25.43
CA ALA A 185 -2.70 -29.12 -24.68
C ALA A 185 -4.05 -29.01 -23.99
N VAL A 186 -4.05 -28.63 -22.72
CA VAL A 186 -5.25 -28.29 -21.93
C VAL A 186 -5.07 -26.85 -21.47
N THR A 187 -6.07 -26.02 -21.76
CA THR A 187 -6.14 -24.63 -21.30
C THR A 187 -7.36 -24.49 -20.41
N LEU A 188 -7.14 -24.04 -19.18
CA LEU A 188 -8.19 -23.67 -18.24
C LEU A 188 -8.18 -22.15 -18.08
N ARG A 189 -9.36 -21.54 -18.18
CA ARG A 189 -9.54 -20.11 -17.88
C ARG A 189 -10.63 -19.94 -16.85
N TYR A 190 -10.32 -19.19 -15.81
CA TYR A 190 -11.26 -18.82 -14.78
C TYR A 190 -11.20 -17.32 -14.59
N ARG A 191 -12.37 -16.68 -14.57
CA ARG A 191 -12.53 -15.26 -14.27
C ARG A 191 -13.62 -15.07 -13.23
N GLN A 192 -13.32 -14.30 -12.20
CA GLN A 192 -14.26 -13.87 -11.19
C GLN A 192 -14.30 -12.36 -11.12
N GLU A 193 -15.50 -11.79 -11.15
CA GLU A 193 -15.74 -10.39 -10.85
C GLU A 193 -16.49 -10.29 -9.53
N ARG A 194 -16.06 -9.36 -8.68
CA ARG A 194 -16.69 -9.03 -7.39
C ARG A 194 -16.83 -7.54 -7.26
N PHE A 195 -17.72 -7.10 -6.38
CA PHE A 195 -18.05 -5.69 -6.22
C PHE A 195 -17.96 -5.28 -4.75
N LEU A 196 -17.52 -4.05 -4.52
CA LEU A 196 -17.58 -3.40 -3.21
C LEU A 196 -18.87 -2.59 -3.05
N ASP A 197 -19.36 -2.49 -1.82
CA ASP A 197 -20.38 -1.52 -1.43
C ASP A 197 -19.79 -0.11 -1.21
N ASP A 198 -20.65 0.86 -0.92
CA ASP A 198 -20.26 2.25 -0.66
C ASP A 198 -19.42 2.44 0.62
N ASP A 199 -19.26 1.39 1.44
CA ASP A 199 -18.43 1.37 2.66
C ASP A 199 -17.13 0.54 2.50
N ALA A 200 -16.82 0.16 1.26
CA ALA A 200 -15.67 -0.66 0.85
C ALA A 200 -15.72 -2.13 1.33
N HIS A 201 -16.90 -2.65 1.67
CA HIS A 201 -17.05 -4.08 1.98
C HIS A 201 -17.28 -4.88 0.70
N LEU A 202 -16.63 -6.03 0.61
CA LEU A 202 -16.88 -6.98 -0.47
C LEU A 202 -18.29 -7.53 -0.33
N LEU A 203 -19.14 -7.29 -1.34
CA LEU A 203 -20.51 -7.79 -1.34
C LEU A 203 -20.51 -9.32 -1.22
N PRO A 204 -21.34 -9.92 -0.36
CA PRO A 204 -21.37 -11.36 -0.18
C PRO A 204 -21.78 -12.04 -1.48
N LEU A 205 -21.29 -13.27 -1.68
CA LEU A 205 -21.93 -14.16 -2.63
C LEU A 205 -23.34 -14.46 -2.09
N ALA A 206 -24.40 -14.22 -2.85
CA ALA A 206 -25.73 -14.51 -2.36
C ALA A 206 -25.97 -16.03 -2.28
N GLU A 207 -26.74 -16.45 -1.28
CA GLU A 207 -27.18 -17.84 -1.10
C GLU A 207 -28.36 -18.21 -2.00
N ASP A 208 -29.07 -17.22 -2.56
CA ASP A 208 -30.34 -17.38 -3.30
C ASP A 208 -30.19 -17.37 -4.83
N GLY A 209 -28.96 -17.41 -5.33
CA GLY A 209 -28.66 -17.40 -6.75
C GLY A 209 -28.47 -16.02 -7.36
N LYS A 210 -28.72 -14.89 -6.67
CA LYS A 210 -28.40 -13.55 -7.19
C LYS A 210 -26.94 -13.18 -6.92
N VAL A 211 -26.05 -13.46 -7.87
CA VAL A 211 -24.61 -13.28 -7.63
C VAL A 211 -24.24 -11.79 -7.61
N ASN A 212 -23.74 -11.26 -6.48
CA ASN A 212 -23.08 -9.92 -6.44
C ASN A 212 -21.68 -9.97 -7.06
N GLY A 213 -21.60 -10.50 -8.28
CA GLY A 213 -20.39 -10.86 -8.98
C GLY A 213 -20.73 -11.65 -10.24
N SER A 214 -19.74 -11.91 -11.07
CA SER A 214 -19.88 -12.85 -12.17
C SER A 214 -18.74 -13.83 -12.15
N GLU A 215 -18.96 -15.01 -12.72
CA GLU A 215 -17.98 -16.05 -12.83
C GLU A 215 -18.00 -16.60 -14.26
N PHE A 216 -16.82 -16.88 -14.79
CA PHE A 216 -16.64 -17.56 -16.07
C PHE A 216 -15.56 -18.62 -15.90
N PHE A 217 -15.83 -19.81 -16.41
CA PHE A 217 -14.94 -20.94 -16.43
C PHE A 217 -14.95 -21.56 -17.83
N GLN A 218 -13.76 -21.88 -18.34
CA GLN A 218 -13.59 -22.43 -19.67
C GLN A 218 -12.50 -23.50 -19.66
N ILE A 219 -12.75 -24.56 -20.43
CA ILE A 219 -11.80 -25.61 -20.76
C ILE A 219 -11.64 -25.62 -22.29
N ASP A 220 -10.39 -25.54 -22.77
CA ASP A 220 -10.04 -25.75 -24.18
C ASP A 220 -8.95 -26.83 -24.25
N MET A 221 -9.22 -27.90 -24.99
CA MET A 221 -8.31 -29.03 -25.17
C MET A 221 -7.99 -29.16 -26.64
N LYS A 222 -6.71 -29.31 -26.98
CA LYS A 222 -6.23 -29.48 -28.36
C LYS A 222 -5.18 -30.57 -28.42
N GLY A 223 -5.14 -31.33 -29.50
CA GLY A 223 -4.12 -32.34 -29.69
C GLY A 223 -3.85 -32.64 -31.15
N THR A 224 -2.64 -33.12 -31.43
CA THR A 224 -2.24 -33.59 -32.75
C THR A 224 -1.73 -35.02 -32.62
N GLY A 225 -2.39 -35.94 -33.34
CA GLY A 225 -2.09 -37.37 -33.32
C GLY A 225 -1.97 -37.96 -34.73
N ALA A 226 -1.89 -39.29 -34.80
CA ALA A 226 -1.79 -40.01 -36.07
C ALA A 226 -3.03 -39.81 -36.98
N ASN A 227 -4.17 -39.46 -36.40
CA ASN A 227 -5.44 -39.28 -37.08
C ASN A 227 -5.80 -37.79 -37.35
N GLY A 228 -4.83 -36.87 -37.19
CA GLY A 228 -5.03 -35.45 -37.40
C GLY A 228 -5.19 -34.64 -36.10
N GLU A 229 -5.76 -33.44 -36.24
CA GLU A 229 -6.03 -32.53 -35.12
C GLU A 229 -7.37 -32.85 -34.45
N LEU A 230 -7.41 -32.71 -33.13
CA LEU A 230 -8.62 -32.84 -32.31
C LEU A 230 -8.74 -31.66 -31.36
N SER A 231 -9.98 -31.23 -31.12
CA SER A 231 -10.26 -30.15 -30.19
C SER A 231 -11.56 -30.37 -29.42
N TYR A 232 -11.57 -29.94 -28.16
CA TYR A 232 -12.74 -29.88 -27.28
C TYR A 232 -12.76 -28.53 -26.58
N TYR A 233 -13.94 -27.93 -26.51
CA TYR A 233 -14.17 -26.66 -25.84
C TYR A 233 -15.44 -26.75 -25.01
N GLU A 234 -15.35 -26.32 -23.76
CA GLU A 234 -16.47 -26.17 -22.85
C GLU A 234 -16.36 -24.83 -22.12
N ASP A 235 -17.46 -24.10 -22.03
CA ASP A 235 -17.57 -22.90 -21.19
C ASP A 235 -18.81 -22.95 -20.28
N GLY A 236 -18.74 -22.20 -19.19
CA GLY A 236 -19.84 -22.08 -18.24
C GLY A 236 -19.55 -21.01 -17.19
N GLY A 237 -20.57 -20.58 -16.47
CA GLY A 237 -20.43 -19.50 -15.52
C GLY A 237 -21.75 -18.98 -15.01
N PHE A 238 -21.70 -17.85 -14.32
CA PHE A 238 -22.85 -17.14 -13.82
C PHE A 238 -22.69 -15.63 -14.05
N GLY A 239 -23.73 -14.99 -14.55
CA GLY A 239 -23.83 -13.54 -14.63
C GLY A 239 -24.15 -12.92 -13.27
N ARG A 240 -24.10 -11.59 -13.21
CA ARG A 240 -24.45 -10.79 -12.02
C ARG A 240 -25.93 -10.89 -11.64
N ASP A 241 -26.78 -11.19 -12.60
CA ASP A 241 -28.19 -11.47 -12.36
C ASP A 241 -28.43 -12.89 -11.80
N GLY A 242 -27.37 -13.69 -11.67
CA GLY A 242 -27.45 -15.07 -11.23
C GLY A 242 -27.75 -16.08 -12.32
N GLN A 243 -27.99 -15.62 -13.55
CA GLN A 243 -28.29 -16.53 -14.64
C GLN A 243 -27.01 -17.26 -15.05
N ALA A 244 -27.14 -18.56 -15.31
CA ALA A 244 -26.05 -19.31 -15.89
C ALA A 244 -25.65 -18.70 -17.24
N THR A 245 -24.36 -18.45 -17.42
CA THR A 245 -23.79 -17.98 -18.68
C THR A 245 -22.95 -19.10 -19.30
N GLY A 246 -22.90 -19.17 -20.63
CA GLY A 246 -22.19 -20.25 -21.34
C GLY A 246 -23.02 -21.55 -21.40
N GLY A 247 -22.32 -22.69 -21.34
CA GLY A 247 -22.87 -24.03 -21.58
C GLY A 247 -22.61 -24.54 -23.00
N THR A 248 -21.65 -23.92 -23.69
CA THR A 248 -21.29 -24.29 -25.05
C THR A 248 -20.30 -25.44 -25.01
N VAL A 249 -20.68 -26.59 -25.55
CA VAL A 249 -19.77 -27.69 -25.82
C VAL A 249 -19.51 -27.75 -27.32
N LYS A 250 -18.24 -27.66 -27.73
CA LYS A 250 -17.81 -27.86 -29.12
C LYS A 250 -16.74 -28.92 -29.16
N GLU A 251 -16.84 -29.80 -30.15
CA GLU A 251 -15.88 -30.86 -30.36
C GLU A 251 -15.62 -31.05 -31.86
N SER A 252 -14.37 -31.31 -32.21
CA SER A 252 -13.94 -31.57 -33.58
C SER A 252 -12.94 -32.71 -33.63
N GLY A 253 -13.05 -33.54 -34.68
CA GLY A 253 -12.27 -34.76 -34.85
C GLY A 253 -12.98 -35.97 -34.24
N HIS A 254 -12.39 -36.56 -33.20
CA HIS A 254 -12.95 -37.71 -32.48
C HIS A 254 -13.39 -37.34 -31.06
N SER A 255 -14.39 -38.05 -30.54
CA SER A 255 -14.87 -37.90 -29.16
C SER A 255 -13.74 -38.12 -28.15
N ILE A 256 -13.38 -37.10 -27.39
CA ILE A 256 -12.36 -37.17 -26.33
C ILE A 256 -12.92 -37.87 -25.10
N PHE A 257 -14.18 -37.59 -24.76
CA PHE A 257 -14.89 -38.20 -23.65
C PHE A 257 -15.93 -39.19 -24.15
N ARG A 258 -16.06 -40.34 -23.50
CA ARG A 258 -17.14 -41.28 -23.80
C ARG A 258 -18.41 -40.91 -23.01
N PRO A 259 -19.62 -41.22 -23.51
CA PRO A 259 -20.87 -40.88 -22.82
C PRO A 259 -20.94 -41.39 -21.37
N GLU A 260 -20.42 -42.59 -21.10
CA GLU A 260 -20.36 -43.18 -19.75
C GLU A 260 -19.43 -42.43 -18.79
N GLU A 261 -18.54 -41.59 -19.32
CA GLU A 261 -17.56 -40.80 -18.56
C GLU A 261 -18.01 -39.35 -18.34
N ALA A 262 -19.13 -38.93 -18.95
CA ALA A 262 -19.63 -37.57 -18.88
C ALA A 262 -19.92 -37.15 -17.44
N ALA A 263 -20.62 -37.97 -16.65
CA ALA A 263 -20.97 -37.66 -15.27
C ALA A 263 -19.72 -37.47 -14.37
N HIS A 264 -18.70 -38.30 -14.57
CA HIS A 264 -17.43 -38.18 -13.85
C HIS A 264 -16.69 -36.91 -14.24
N THR A 265 -16.63 -36.60 -15.53
CA THR A 265 -15.98 -35.39 -16.06
C THR A 265 -16.67 -34.14 -15.54
N THR A 266 -18.01 -34.05 -15.62
CA THR A 266 -18.78 -32.93 -15.06
C THR A 266 -18.50 -32.72 -13.57
N LYS A 267 -18.39 -33.79 -12.78
CA LYS A 267 -18.05 -33.69 -11.35
C LYS A 267 -16.65 -33.11 -11.14
N MET A 268 -15.67 -33.48 -11.98
CA MET A 268 -14.32 -32.91 -11.93
C MET A 268 -14.30 -31.44 -12.33
N VAL A 269 -15.04 -31.07 -13.38
CA VAL A 269 -15.21 -29.67 -13.83
C VAL A 269 -15.76 -28.81 -12.70
N GLN A 270 -16.86 -29.24 -12.09
CA GLN A 270 -17.47 -28.55 -10.94
C GLN A 270 -16.51 -28.47 -9.73
N GLY A 271 -15.76 -29.54 -9.48
CA GLY A 271 -14.74 -29.57 -8.42
C GLY A 271 -13.63 -28.52 -8.64
N ALA A 272 -13.11 -28.45 -9.87
CA ALA A 272 -12.08 -27.47 -10.24
C ALA A 272 -12.61 -26.04 -10.16
N GLN A 273 -13.82 -25.78 -10.69
CA GLN A 273 -14.47 -24.47 -10.62
C GLN A 273 -14.67 -24.01 -9.17
N ASN A 274 -15.21 -24.87 -8.30
CA ASN A 274 -15.40 -24.55 -6.88
C ASN A 274 -14.08 -24.22 -6.17
N LEU A 275 -13.01 -24.92 -6.51
CA LEU A 275 -11.70 -24.69 -5.93
C LEU A 275 -11.07 -23.39 -6.43
N MET A 276 -11.13 -23.12 -7.74
CA MET A 276 -10.67 -21.84 -8.30
C MET A 276 -11.47 -20.67 -7.73
N ARG A 277 -12.77 -20.85 -7.48
CA ARG A 277 -13.61 -19.86 -6.79
C ARG A 277 -13.14 -19.57 -5.39
N ALA A 278 -12.93 -20.60 -4.57
CA ALA A 278 -12.43 -20.42 -3.21
C ALA A 278 -11.07 -19.71 -3.23
N PHE A 279 -10.21 -20.08 -4.16
CA PHE A 279 -8.88 -19.53 -4.28
C PHE A 279 -8.86 -18.06 -4.74
N ALA A 280 -9.66 -17.70 -5.74
CA ALA A 280 -9.84 -16.32 -6.18
C ALA A 280 -10.35 -15.42 -5.06
N GLN A 281 -11.26 -15.91 -4.21
CA GLN A 281 -11.70 -15.18 -3.03
C GLN A 281 -10.57 -14.95 -2.02
N MET A 282 -9.77 -15.98 -1.74
CA MET A 282 -8.63 -15.86 -0.83
C MET A 282 -7.59 -14.85 -1.34
N MET A 283 -7.37 -14.79 -2.66
CA MET A 283 -6.48 -13.80 -3.27
C MET A 283 -7.01 -12.37 -3.12
N LEU A 284 -8.30 -12.15 -3.38
CA LEU A 284 -8.94 -10.84 -3.19
C LEU A 284 -8.91 -10.40 -1.73
N GLN A 285 -9.23 -11.30 -0.80
CA GLN A 285 -9.33 -10.98 0.63
C GLN A 285 -7.98 -10.90 1.34
N GLY A 286 -6.88 -11.23 0.67
CA GLY A 286 -5.53 -11.18 1.24
C GLY A 286 -5.20 -12.28 2.24
N SER A 287 -5.93 -13.40 2.20
CA SER A 287 -5.74 -14.52 3.13
C SER A 287 -4.35 -15.16 3.07
N PHE A 288 -3.59 -14.98 1.98
CA PHE A 288 -2.23 -15.54 1.81
C PHE A 288 -1.12 -14.70 2.45
N GLY A 289 -1.37 -13.42 2.75
CA GLY A 289 -0.35 -12.50 3.30
C GLY A 289 -0.54 -12.19 4.80
N GLY A 290 -1.60 -12.70 5.42
CA GLY A 290 -2.00 -12.29 6.78
C GLY A 290 -2.39 -10.80 6.90
N GLY A 291 -2.52 -10.11 5.75
CA GLY A 291 -2.85 -8.69 5.67
C GLY A 291 -4.33 -8.46 5.36
N THR A 292 -4.73 -7.19 5.42
CA THR A 292 -6.04 -6.73 4.95
C THR A 292 -6.06 -6.65 3.43
N ALA A 293 -7.25 -6.81 2.83
CA ALA A 293 -7.41 -6.67 1.39
C ALA A 293 -6.83 -5.33 0.88
N PRO A 294 -6.28 -5.25 -0.35
CA PRO A 294 -5.49 -4.10 -0.76
C PRO A 294 -6.32 -2.81 -0.80
N TRP A 295 -7.61 -2.90 -1.13
CA TRP A 295 -8.53 -1.77 -1.12
C TRP A 295 -8.87 -1.25 0.29
N GLU A 296 -8.66 -2.01 1.36
CA GLU A 296 -8.88 -1.58 2.76
C GLU A 296 -7.65 -0.94 3.41
N SER A 297 -6.48 -1.16 2.80
CA SER A 297 -5.18 -0.78 3.35
C SER A 297 -4.90 0.73 3.30
N GLY A 298 -5.54 1.48 2.39
CA GLY A 298 -5.12 2.85 2.02
C GLY A 298 -4.44 2.92 0.64
N ARG A 299 -4.19 1.77 0.00
CA ARG A 299 -3.48 1.69 -1.29
C ARG A 299 -4.25 2.33 -2.44
N CYS A 300 -5.59 2.24 -2.44
CA CYS A 300 -6.40 2.61 -3.60
C CYS A 300 -6.95 4.04 -3.58
N VAL A 301 -7.02 4.65 -2.40
CA VAL A 301 -7.60 5.99 -2.21
C VAL A 301 -6.58 6.89 -1.53
N ASP A 302 -6.24 7.99 -2.20
CA ASP A 302 -5.51 9.12 -1.61
C ASP A 302 -6.51 10.04 -0.92
N LEU A 303 -6.34 10.25 0.38
CA LEU A 303 -7.18 11.14 1.17
C LEU A 303 -6.48 12.49 1.32
N LYS A 304 -6.85 13.45 0.46
CA LYS A 304 -6.30 14.80 0.53
C LYS A 304 -6.89 15.55 1.72
N LEU A 305 -6.04 15.86 2.68
CA LEU A 305 -6.41 16.56 3.91
C LEU A 305 -5.83 17.97 3.90
N ARG A 306 -6.68 18.96 4.19
CA ARG A 306 -6.28 20.37 4.32
C ARG A 306 -7.02 21.04 5.48
N SER A 307 -6.45 22.12 5.99
CA SER A 307 -7.03 22.91 7.08
C SER A 307 -7.02 24.40 6.73
N SER A 308 -8.00 25.14 7.23
CA SER A 308 -8.06 26.59 7.18
C SER A 308 -8.33 27.10 8.60
N PRO A 309 -7.37 27.78 9.27
CA PRO A 309 -6.05 28.16 8.76
C PRO A 309 -5.11 26.97 8.43
N GLU A 310 -4.15 27.19 7.54
CA GLU A 310 -3.17 26.16 7.13
C GLU A 310 -2.15 25.84 8.23
N LYS A 311 -1.78 26.85 9.03
CA LYS A 311 -0.83 26.70 10.14
C LYS A 311 -1.48 25.93 11.29
N ARG A 312 -1.01 24.71 11.53
CA ARG A 312 -1.55 23.80 12.58
C ARG A 312 -0.66 23.66 13.82
N LYS A 313 0.62 23.99 13.70
CA LYS A 313 1.61 23.92 14.78
C LYS A 313 1.85 25.28 15.39
N GLY A 314 2.12 25.34 16.69
CA GLY A 314 2.31 26.57 17.43
C GLY A 314 1.13 27.54 17.30
N ALA A 315 -0.08 26.98 17.22
CA ALA A 315 -1.29 27.76 17.07
C ALA A 315 -1.71 28.35 18.42
N LYS A 316 -2.35 29.52 18.39
CA LYS A 316 -2.92 30.12 19.59
C LYS A 316 -3.93 29.16 20.21
N PRO A 317 -4.02 29.08 21.55
CA PRO A 317 -5.10 28.33 22.18
C PRO A 317 -6.49 28.81 21.70
N ASP A 318 -7.45 27.90 21.68
CA ASP A 318 -8.83 28.11 21.20
C ASP A 318 -8.97 28.47 19.70
N THR A 319 -7.94 28.23 18.87
CA THR A 319 -8.01 28.53 17.42
C THR A 319 -9.04 27.64 16.71
N HIS A 320 -9.94 28.22 15.92
CA HIS A 320 -10.88 27.46 15.10
C HIS A 320 -10.28 27.10 13.73
N TYR A 321 -10.51 25.86 13.30
CA TYR A 321 -10.13 25.33 11.99
C TYR A 321 -11.33 24.80 11.24
N THR A 322 -11.38 25.04 9.94
CA THR A 322 -12.19 24.25 9.02
C THR A 322 -11.28 23.24 8.33
N LEU A 323 -11.59 21.96 8.47
CA LEU A 323 -10.84 20.83 7.92
C LEU A 323 -11.59 20.28 6.72
N PHE A 324 -10.86 19.95 5.65
CA PHE A 324 -11.42 19.38 4.44
C PHE A 324 -10.76 18.04 4.17
N ALA A 325 -11.59 17.06 3.80
CA ALA A 325 -11.18 15.71 3.49
C ALA A 325 -11.76 15.29 2.12
N GLU A 326 -10.88 15.19 1.14
CA GLU A 326 -11.21 15.05 -0.27
C GLU A 326 -10.62 13.72 -0.81
N PRO A 327 -11.32 12.59 -0.67
CA PRO A 327 -10.82 11.31 -1.16
C PRO A 327 -10.80 11.25 -2.69
N ARG A 328 -9.66 10.81 -3.25
CA ARG A 328 -9.43 10.65 -4.69
C ARG A 328 -8.88 9.25 -4.95
N ALA A 329 -9.35 8.60 -6.01
CA ALA A 329 -8.78 7.33 -6.41
C ALA A 329 -7.36 7.53 -6.93
N LYS A 330 -6.39 6.75 -6.46
CA LYS A 330 -4.98 6.91 -6.87
C LYS A 330 -4.75 6.61 -8.35
N LYS A 331 -5.61 5.78 -8.96
CA LYS A 331 -5.51 5.35 -10.36
C LYS A 331 -5.78 6.46 -11.37
N ASP A 332 -6.84 7.25 -11.16
CA ASP A 332 -7.33 8.23 -12.13
C ASP A 332 -7.52 9.63 -11.54
N GLY A 333 -7.31 9.80 -10.23
CA GLY A 333 -7.51 11.07 -9.53
C GLY A 333 -8.98 11.47 -9.35
N ALA A 334 -9.94 10.63 -9.76
CA ALA A 334 -11.36 10.97 -9.69
C ALA A 334 -11.87 10.95 -8.23
N PRO A 335 -12.89 11.76 -7.89
CA PRO A 335 -13.57 11.66 -6.61
C PRO A 335 -14.12 10.25 -6.38
N THR A 336 -13.86 9.69 -5.19
CA THR A 336 -14.34 8.34 -4.87
C THR A 336 -15.80 8.30 -4.43
N GLY A 337 -16.34 9.45 -3.99
CA GLY A 337 -17.62 9.51 -3.28
C GLY A 337 -17.55 8.79 -1.94
N GLY A 338 -18.69 8.23 -1.50
CA GLY A 338 -18.80 7.51 -0.23
C GLY A 338 -18.84 8.45 0.99
N THR A 339 -18.22 8.02 2.08
CA THR A 339 -18.25 8.74 3.36
C THR A 339 -16.86 8.96 3.96
N VAL A 340 -16.72 9.99 4.79
CA VAL A 340 -15.53 10.26 5.60
C VAL A 340 -15.94 10.29 7.06
N LYS A 341 -15.15 9.66 7.92
CA LYS A 341 -15.22 9.76 9.38
C LYS A 341 -13.93 10.36 9.90
N ALA A 342 -14.04 11.25 10.88
CA ALA A 342 -12.91 11.84 11.58
C ALA A 342 -12.95 11.46 13.07
N THR A 343 -11.82 11.01 13.60
CA THR A 343 -11.66 10.61 15.01
C THR A 343 -10.59 11.47 15.65
N LEU A 344 -10.97 12.25 16.65
CA LEU A 344 -10.07 13.10 17.42
C LEU A 344 -9.40 12.31 18.56
N THR A 345 -8.11 12.53 18.74
CA THR A 345 -7.33 12.17 19.94
C THR A 345 -6.67 13.42 20.51
N GLY A 346 -6.89 13.69 21.80
CA GLY A 346 -6.39 14.89 22.49
C GLY A 346 -7.53 15.79 22.98
N ALA A 347 -7.17 16.97 23.46
CA ALA A 347 -8.18 17.94 23.91
C ALA A 347 -8.99 18.51 22.73
N HIS A 348 -10.15 19.09 23.09
CA HIS A 348 -11.13 19.98 22.41
C HIS A 348 -11.75 19.62 21.04
N ALA A 349 -12.93 20.19 20.80
CA ALA A 349 -14.03 19.62 20.02
C ALA A 349 -13.79 19.48 18.51
N LEU A 350 -14.33 18.39 17.96
CA LEU A 350 -14.47 18.10 16.54
C LEU A 350 -15.96 17.91 16.22
N SER A 351 -16.43 18.54 15.15
CA SER A 351 -17.80 18.40 14.65
C SER A 351 -17.83 18.32 13.12
N PRO A 352 -18.62 17.43 12.51
CA PRO A 352 -19.34 16.32 13.13
C PRO A 352 -18.39 15.17 13.53
N GLN A 353 -18.83 14.30 14.44
CA GLN A 353 -18.06 13.11 14.86
C GLN A 353 -18.48 11.83 14.09
N ASP A 354 -19.62 11.89 13.41
CA ASP A 354 -20.17 10.79 12.62
C ASP A 354 -19.69 10.81 11.16
N LYS A 355 -20.05 9.77 10.41
CA LYS A 355 -19.79 9.68 8.97
C LYS A 355 -20.52 10.81 8.22
N VAL A 356 -19.79 11.52 7.37
CA VAL A 356 -20.33 12.52 6.44
C VAL A 356 -20.02 12.16 4.99
N LYS A 357 -20.81 12.64 4.03
CA LYS A 357 -20.56 12.39 2.60
C LYS A 357 -19.27 13.06 2.15
N ALA A 358 -18.51 12.40 1.28
CA ALA A 358 -17.38 13.00 0.59
C ALA A 358 -17.85 13.92 -0.57
N ASP A 359 -17.19 15.04 -0.87
CA ASP A 359 -16.07 15.66 -0.13
C ASP A 359 -16.54 16.27 1.19
N ALA A 360 -15.79 16.02 2.26
CA ALA A 360 -16.24 16.28 3.62
C ALA A 360 -15.57 17.51 4.23
N GLN A 361 -16.35 18.22 5.04
CA GLN A 361 -15.88 19.34 5.87
C GLN A 361 -16.14 19.04 7.35
N PHE A 362 -15.17 19.38 8.19
CA PHE A 362 -15.25 19.26 9.65
C PHE A 362 -14.80 20.55 10.30
N ASP A 363 -15.43 20.93 11.40
CA ASP A 363 -15.03 22.06 12.23
C ASP A 363 -14.20 21.56 13.42
N TYR A 364 -12.95 22.01 13.37
CA TYR A 364 -11.88 21.96 14.33
C TYR A 364 -11.94 23.08 15.39
N GLN A 365 -11.87 22.86 16.70
CA GLN A 365 -11.30 23.91 17.59
C GLN A 365 -9.84 23.54 17.87
N ASN A 366 -9.01 24.28 18.64
CA ASN A 366 -7.67 23.82 19.08
C ASN A 366 -7.60 23.84 20.63
N PRO A 367 -6.55 23.27 21.28
CA PRO A 367 -6.55 23.15 22.73
C PRO A 367 -6.66 24.49 23.43
N LYS A 368 -7.41 24.55 24.53
CA LYS A 368 -7.66 25.80 25.26
C LYS A 368 -6.44 26.29 26.03
N GLU A 369 -5.46 25.42 26.25
CA GLU A 369 -4.22 25.73 26.97
C GLU A 369 -3.01 25.65 26.03
N LYS A 370 -1.94 26.35 26.39
CA LYS A 370 -0.64 26.24 25.72
C LYS A 370 -0.01 24.86 25.99
N ASP A 371 0.95 24.49 25.15
CA ASP A 371 1.75 23.25 25.30
C ASP A 371 0.92 21.95 25.26
N GLN A 372 -0.20 21.96 24.55
CA GLN A 372 -1.03 20.78 24.29
C GLN A 372 -0.97 20.39 22.81
N SER A 373 -1.28 19.12 22.52
CA SER A 373 -1.37 18.59 21.16
C SER A 373 -2.64 17.79 20.95
N ALA A 374 -3.03 17.68 19.69
CA ALA A 374 -4.16 16.90 19.26
C ALA A 374 -3.92 16.34 17.85
N SER A 375 -4.56 15.22 17.56
CA SER A 375 -4.43 14.51 16.29
C SER A 375 -5.79 14.04 15.83
N ILE A 376 -6.10 14.24 14.55
CA ILE A 376 -7.36 13.84 13.95
C ILE A 376 -7.07 12.85 12.85
N GLN A 377 -7.55 11.62 13.05
CA GLN A 377 -7.46 10.54 12.07
C GLN A 377 -8.71 10.56 11.20
N PHE A 378 -8.53 10.62 9.90
CA PHE A 378 -9.59 10.55 8.91
C PHE A 378 -9.60 9.20 8.23
N THR A 379 -10.78 8.62 8.07
CA THR A 379 -11.02 7.41 7.28
C THR A 379 -12.12 7.69 6.28
N ALA A 380 -11.78 7.69 5.00
CA ALA A 380 -12.72 7.72 3.89
C ALA A 380 -13.04 6.28 3.45
N ARG A 381 -14.31 5.97 3.21
CA ARG A 381 -14.78 4.68 2.70
C ARG A 381 -15.68 4.90 1.50
N SER A 382 -15.48 4.09 0.46
CA SER A 382 -16.23 4.14 -0.80
C SER A 382 -16.14 2.79 -1.50
N LYS A 383 -16.94 2.60 -2.55
CA LYS A 383 -16.77 1.46 -3.48
C LYS A 383 -15.41 1.39 -4.17
N ARG A 384 -14.63 2.48 -4.16
CA ARG A 384 -13.25 2.51 -4.69
C ARG A 384 -12.19 2.12 -3.63
N GLY A 385 -12.61 1.78 -2.41
CA GLY A 385 -11.73 1.39 -1.31
C GLY A 385 -11.73 2.40 -0.16
N VAL A 386 -10.73 2.25 0.71
CA VAL A 386 -10.54 2.99 1.95
C VAL A 386 -9.35 3.93 1.81
N GLY A 387 -9.53 5.21 2.14
CA GLY A 387 -8.47 6.20 2.26
C GLY A 387 -8.26 6.56 3.74
N LYS A 388 -7.00 6.72 4.15
CA LYS A 388 -6.65 7.08 5.53
C LYS A 388 -5.70 8.27 5.52
N GLY A 389 -5.82 9.14 6.51
CA GLY A 389 -4.90 10.26 6.67
C GLY A 389 -5.02 10.87 8.06
N THR A 390 -4.03 11.65 8.47
CA THR A 390 -3.98 12.25 9.80
C THR A 390 -3.57 13.71 9.72
N LEU A 391 -4.27 14.57 10.45
CA LEU A 391 -3.84 15.95 10.72
C LEU A 391 -3.41 16.08 12.17
N ALA A 392 -2.23 16.65 12.40
CA ALA A 392 -1.72 16.95 13.74
C ALA A 392 -1.77 18.46 14.01
N PHE A 393 -2.12 18.82 15.24
CA PHE A 393 -2.27 20.17 15.74
C PHE A 393 -1.56 20.31 17.08
N ASP A 394 -1.02 21.49 17.37
CA ASP A 394 -0.48 21.80 18.68
C ASP A 394 -0.54 23.30 19.03
N THR A 395 -0.55 23.57 20.33
CA THR A 395 -0.41 24.90 20.95
C THR A 395 0.96 25.06 21.61
N LYS A 396 1.95 24.28 21.15
CA LYS A 396 3.31 24.35 21.70
C LYS A 396 3.90 25.73 21.43
N LYS A 397 4.80 26.15 22.32
CA LYS A 397 5.53 27.41 22.14
C LYS A 397 6.29 27.39 20.82
N SER A 398 6.22 28.50 20.10
CA SER A 398 7.02 28.72 18.91
C SER A 398 8.29 29.47 19.24
N GLY A 399 9.36 29.16 18.50
CA GLY A 399 10.57 29.97 18.55
C GLY A 399 10.38 31.31 17.84
N TYR A 400 11.31 32.23 18.08
CA TYR A 400 11.39 33.53 17.45
C TYR A 400 12.80 33.81 16.96
N ARG A 401 12.91 34.34 15.75
CA ARG A 401 14.11 34.97 15.22
C ARG A 401 14.05 36.47 15.43
N ILE A 402 14.94 37.01 16.25
CA ILE A 402 15.04 38.42 16.58
C ILE A 402 16.10 39.06 15.68
N THR A 403 15.74 40.14 15.01
CA THR A 403 16.62 40.91 14.12
C THR A 403 16.60 42.38 14.53
N ALA A 404 17.78 42.96 14.77
CA ALA A 404 17.90 44.37 15.06
C ALA A 404 17.71 45.20 13.79
N THR A 405 16.82 46.18 13.81
CA THR A 405 16.65 47.12 12.69
C THR A 405 17.26 48.46 13.08
N GLY A 406 18.49 48.73 12.64
CA GLY A 406 19.18 50.01 12.85
C GLY A 406 20.64 50.02 12.37
N ASP A 407 21.06 51.18 11.84
CA ASP A 407 22.41 51.42 11.32
C ASP A 407 23.43 51.45 12.49
N GLY A 408 24.09 50.32 12.74
CA GLY A 408 25.18 50.21 13.73
C GLY A 408 24.99 49.15 14.82
N ALA A 409 23.90 48.37 14.80
CA ALA A 409 23.79 47.17 15.63
C ALA A 409 24.44 45.98 14.92
N CYS A 410 25.15 45.14 15.68
CA CYS A 410 25.65 43.85 15.16
C CYS A 410 24.45 43.04 14.67
N ALA A 411 24.41 42.78 13.36
CA ALA A 411 23.21 42.35 12.65
C ALA A 411 22.95 40.83 12.71
N GLU A 412 23.50 40.14 13.72
CA GLU A 412 23.34 38.70 13.85
C GLU A 412 21.91 38.37 14.31
N PRO A 413 21.16 37.56 13.55
CA PRO A 413 19.84 37.12 13.97
C PRO A 413 19.96 36.19 15.18
N ILE A 414 19.15 36.45 16.19
CA ILE A 414 19.10 35.66 17.42
C ILE A 414 17.90 34.71 17.34
N THR A 415 18.06 33.46 17.73
CA THR A 415 16.95 32.50 17.85
C THR A 415 16.62 32.26 19.32
N VAL A 416 15.34 32.37 19.69
CA VAL A 416 14.82 32.12 21.05
C VAL A 416 13.66 31.14 20.97
N CYS A 417 13.73 30.03 21.69
CA CYS A 417 12.75 28.94 21.58
C CYS A 417 11.55 29.10 22.48
N ASP A 418 11.73 29.82 23.57
CA ASP A 418 10.67 30.12 24.51
C ASP A 418 10.85 31.54 25.03
N ILE A 419 10.08 32.46 24.46
CA ILE A 419 10.09 33.88 24.86
C ILE A 419 9.37 34.14 26.19
N THR A 420 8.80 33.10 26.82
CA THR A 420 8.15 33.18 28.14
C THR A 420 9.09 32.79 29.28
N GLN A 421 10.27 32.24 28.96
CA GLN A 421 11.31 31.89 29.93
C GLN A 421 12.48 32.87 29.85
N PRO A 422 13.26 33.06 30.93
CA PRO A 422 14.48 33.85 30.86
C PRO A 422 15.44 33.29 29.80
N PHE A 423 15.97 34.15 28.95
CA PHE A 423 16.91 33.75 27.90
C PHE A 423 18.05 34.75 27.78
N THR A 424 19.20 34.29 27.29
CA THR A 424 20.40 35.11 27.14
C THR A 424 20.98 34.94 25.75
N ASN A 425 21.34 36.06 25.12
CA ASN A 425 21.91 36.10 23.80
C ASN A 425 23.22 36.89 23.81
N THR A 426 24.19 36.39 23.06
CA THR A 426 25.44 37.09 22.79
C THR A 426 25.49 37.49 21.32
N ILE A 427 25.79 38.77 21.07
CA ILE A 427 25.96 39.34 19.73
C ILE A 427 27.30 40.09 19.67
N CYS A 428 27.69 40.52 18.47
CA CYS A 428 28.94 41.26 18.26
C CYS A 428 30.18 40.42 18.62
N ASP A 429 30.30 39.20 18.08
CA ASP A 429 31.40 38.27 18.42
C ASP A 429 31.52 38.01 19.94
N GLY A 430 30.38 37.99 20.64
CA GLY A 430 30.32 37.78 22.09
C GLY A 430 30.65 39.01 22.95
N ALA A 431 30.88 40.19 22.36
CA ALA A 431 31.19 41.41 23.11
C ALA A 431 29.96 42.01 23.82
N VAL A 432 28.75 41.67 23.38
CA VAL A 432 27.50 42.16 23.96
C VAL A 432 26.64 40.97 24.40
N THR A 433 26.20 40.99 25.65
CA THR A 433 25.25 40.04 26.23
C THR A 433 23.95 40.75 26.56
N TRP A 434 22.84 40.23 26.05
CA TRP A 434 21.48 40.60 26.45
C TRP A 434 20.87 39.44 27.22
N THR A 435 20.43 39.69 28.44
CA THR A 435 19.62 38.73 29.21
C THR A 435 18.23 39.30 29.35
N HIS A 436 17.25 38.59 28.83
CA HIS A 436 15.83 38.94 28.93
C HIS A 436 15.20 38.11 30.04
N THR A 437 14.39 38.77 30.87
CA THR A 437 13.57 38.15 31.91
C THR A 437 12.12 38.50 31.59
N PRO A 438 11.43 37.67 30.78
CA PRO A 438 10.03 37.91 30.45
C PRO A 438 9.17 37.94 31.71
N THR A 439 8.27 38.92 31.79
CA THR A 439 7.20 38.97 32.81
C THR A 439 5.84 38.67 32.22
N SER A 440 5.75 38.63 30.88
CA SER A 440 4.58 38.26 30.08
C SER A 440 5.04 37.78 28.70
N ASP A 441 4.11 37.34 27.85
CA ASP A 441 4.39 37.02 26.43
C ASP A 441 4.49 38.26 25.54
N LYS A 442 4.31 39.47 26.10
CA LYS A 442 4.41 40.75 25.40
C LYS A 442 5.42 41.72 26.01
N GLY A 443 6.27 41.26 26.92
CA GLY A 443 7.30 42.11 27.50
C GLY A 443 7.93 41.57 28.76
N GLY A 444 8.93 42.30 29.24
CA GLY A 444 9.65 41.96 30.45
C GLY A 444 10.79 42.92 30.72
N ASP A 445 11.68 42.48 31.60
CA ASP A 445 12.91 43.18 31.89
C ASP A 445 14.03 42.66 30.99
N PHE A 446 15.03 43.49 30.76
CA PHE A 446 16.28 43.04 30.16
C PHE A 446 17.48 43.69 30.83
N THR A 447 18.60 42.99 30.75
CA THR A 447 19.91 43.51 31.13
C THR A 447 20.82 43.47 29.91
N PHE A 448 21.52 44.57 29.69
CA PHE A 448 22.52 44.75 28.65
C PHE A 448 23.89 44.79 29.31
N ARG A 449 24.81 43.98 28.82
CA ARG A 449 26.23 44.01 29.21
C ARG A 449 27.09 44.08 27.97
N TYR A 450 27.97 45.06 27.92
CA TYR A 450 29.06 45.14 26.97
C TYR A 450 30.36 44.85 27.70
N ALA A 451 31.13 43.89 27.21
CA ALA A 451 32.44 43.56 27.73
C ALA A 451 33.36 43.18 26.57
N LYS A 452 34.25 44.09 26.19
CA LYS A 452 35.29 43.79 25.20
C LYS A 452 36.60 43.48 25.90
N SER A 453 37.02 42.22 25.86
CA SER A 453 38.21 41.72 26.56
C SER A 453 39.51 41.89 25.76
N THR A 454 39.44 42.15 24.45
CA THR A 454 40.59 42.23 23.54
C THR A 454 40.63 43.53 22.70
N GLY A 455 41.83 44.10 22.50
CA GLY A 455 42.08 45.31 21.69
C GLY A 455 42.42 46.60 22.48
N ARG A 456 42.77 47.68 21.77
CA ARG A 456 42.96 49.03 22.35
C ARG A 456 41.60 49.61 22.74
N GLY A 457 41.27 49.53 24.03
CA GLY A 457 40.01 50.03 24.59
C GLY A 457 39.30 48.97 25.42
N LYS A 458 39.88 48.60 26.57
CA LYS A 458 39.18 47.79 27.57
C LYS A 458 38.05 48.65 28.12
N GLY A 459 36.82 48.25 27.81
CA GLY A 459 35.63 48.93 28.25
C GLY A 459 34.57 47.95 28.70
N ASN A 460 33.86 48.28 29.76
CA ASN A 460 32.63 47.61 30.13
C ASN A 460 31.49 48.62 30.21
N ALA A 461 30.27 48.16 29.93
CA ALA A 461 29.07 48.92 30.19
C ALA A 461 27.96 47.98 30.62
N GLU A 462 27.15 48.40 31.59
CA GLU A 462 25.96 47.67 32.00
C GLU A 462 24.76 48.62 32.03
N ALA A 463 23.61 48.11 31.61
CA ALA A 463 22.34 48.80 31.71
C ALA A 463 21.22 47.80 31.99
N LYS A 464 20.16 48.28 32.63
CA LYS A 464 18.90 47.56 32.81
C LYS A 464 17.77 48.35 32.19
N GLY A 465 16.73 47.67 31.76
CA GLY A 465 15.57 48.30 31.17
C GLY A 465 14.40 47.34 31.04
N THR A 466 13.36 47.82 30.38
CA THR A 466 12.17 47.04 30.04
C THR A 466 12.04 46.93 28.52
N TYR A 467 11.33 45.91 28.07
CA TYR A 467 10.95 45.79 26.67
C TYR A 467 9.48 45.43 26.54
N THR A 468 8.86 45.89 25.46
CA THR A 468 7.48 45.57 25.10
C THR A 468 7.44 45.06 23.67
N LEU A 469 6.59 44.07 23.41
CA LEU A 469 6.36 43.49 22.09
C LEU A 469 4.99 43.94 21.60
N SER A 470 4.94 44.44 20.37
CA SER A 470 3.73 44.93 19.73
C SER A 470 3.55 44.31 18.35
N GLY A 471 2.32 44.26 17.84
CA GLY A 471 2.00 43.67 16.55
C GLY A 471 1.57 42.20 16.59
N PRO A 472 1.33 41.60 15.40
CA PRO A 472 0.87 40.22 15.26
C PRO A 472 1.93 39.23 15.76
N GLU A 473 1.50 38.04 16.19
CA GLU A 473 2.39 37.04 16.80
C GLU A 473 3.43 36.52 15.80
N GLU A 474 3.05 36.41 14.53
CA GLU A 474 3.91 35.97 13.44
C GLU A 474 5.11 36.94 13.23
N LYS A 475 4.91 38.21 13.57
CA LYS A 475 5.91 39.27 13.41
C LYS A 475 5.66 40.40 14.41
N MET A 476 6.37 40.35 15.54
CA MET A 476 6.31 41.38 16.56
C MET A 476 7.42 42.41 16.39
N THR A 477 7.14 43.64 16.81
CA THR A 477 8.12 44.72 16.94
C THR A 477 8.36 44.97 18.42
N SER A 478 9.60 44.83 18.86
CA SER A 478 10.00 45.12 20.23
C SER A 478 10.49 46.55 20.39
N ILE A 479 10.03 47.23 21.43
CA ILE A 479 10.54 48.54 21.85
C ILE A 479 11.25 48.37 23.19
N TYR A 480 12.52 48.79 23.25
CA TYR A 480 13.35 48.69 24.45
C TYR A 480 13.48 50.06 25.13
N GLN A 481 13.09 50.15 26.39
CA GLN A 481 13.31 51.30 27.25
C GLN A 481 14.50 51.02 28.16
N MET A 482 15.65 51.60 27.81
CA MET A 482 16.88 51.37 28.55
C MET A 482 17.09 52.48 29.58
N GLY A 483 17.45 52.08 30.80
CA GLY A 483 17.87 52.99 31.85
C GLY A 483 19.21 53.66 31.55
N LYS A 484 19.77 54.32 32.57
CA LYS A 484 21.09 54.93 32.50
C LYS A 484 22.14 53.87 32.14
N ILE A 485 22.91 54.10 31.06
CA ILE A 485 24.07 53.28 30.71
C ILE A 485 25.29 53.98 31.26
N CYS A 486 26.17 53.29 31.96
CA CYS A 486 27.49 53.81 32.33
C CYS A 486 28.57 52.93 31.70
N GLY A 487 29.37 53.53 30.84
CA GLY A 487 30.55 52.92 30.25
C GLY A 487 31.80 53.29 31.04
N HIS A 488 32.61 52.30 31.39
CA HIS A 488 33.90 52.48 32.03
C HIS A 488 34.99 52.06 31.07
N ALA A 489 35.89 52.97 30.72
CA ALA A 489 37.05 52.68 29.86
C ALA A 489 38.23 53.58 30.23
N ALA A 490 39.43 53.00 30.28
CA ALA A 490 40.67 53.75 30.57
C ALA A 490 40.61 54.66 31.81
N GLY A 491 39.95 54.20 32.89
CA GLY A 491 39.80 54.96 34.14
C GLY A 491 38.74 56.06 34.10
N MET A 492 38.07 56.28 32.97
CA MET A 492 36.97 57.23 32.83
C MET A 492 35.63 56.50 32.90
N THR A 493 34.63 57.20 33.46
CA THR A 493 33.23 56.75 33.47
C THR A 493 32.40 57.78 32.72
N VAL A 494 31.69 57.35 31.68
CA VAL A 494 30.74 58.19 30.94
C VAL A 494 29.38 57.53 31.03
N CYS A 495 28.36 58.30 31.41
CA CYS A 495 27.00 57.79 31.46
C CYS A 495 26.08 58.55 30.52
N THR A 496 25.14 57.84 29.90
CA THR A 496 24.08 58.44 29.09
C THR A 496 22.77 58.50 29.88
N PRO A 497 21.90 59.48 29.64
CA PRO A 497 20.54 59.46 30.20
C PRO A 497 19.77 58.23 29.69
N PRO A 498 18.67 57.83 30.37
CA PRO A 498 17.75 56.82 29.88
C PRO A 498 17.27 57.15 28.46
N ARG A 499 17.12 56.12 27.62
CA ARG A 499 16.69 56.30 26.23
C ARG A 499 15.92 55.10 25.72
N THR A 500 15.03 55.34 24.77
CA THR A 500 14.46 54.27 23.96
C THR A 500 15.50 53.80 22.95
N PHE A 501 15.81 52.51 22.98
CA PHE A 501 16.67 51.88 21.99
C PHE A 501 15.82 51.37 20.82
N GLY A 502 16.40 51.35 19.62
CA GLY A 502 15.70 51.08 18.36
C GLY A 502 14.85 49.81 18.37
N ALA A 503 13.91 49.75 17.44
CA ALA A 503 13.03 48.60 17.31
C ALA A 503 13.81 47.35 16.89
N MET A 504 13.44 46.18 17.41
CA MET A 504 13.85 44.90 16.85
C MET A 504 12.63 44.15 16.33
N THR A 505 12.80 43.41 15.25
CA THR A 505 11.74 42.59 14.66
C THR A 505 11.91 41.15 15.13
N TRP A 506 10.87 40.60 15.74
CA TRP A 506 10.78 39.23 16.20
C TRP A 506 9.86 38.47 15.24
N THR A 507 10.45 37.61 14.42
CA THR A 507 9.71 36.79 13.45
C THR A 507 9.55 35.40 14.02
N GLN A 508 8.32 34.91 14.11
CA GLN A 508 8.07 33.55 14.59
C GLN A 508 8.76 32.54 13.66
N ILE A 509 9.33 31.48 14.23
CA ILE A 509 9.92 30.36 13.50
C ILE A 509 9.26 29.06 13.93
N ASP A 510 9.12 28.14 12.99
CA ASP A 510 8.40 26.87 13.19
C ASP A 510 9.19 25.87 14.05
N ASP A 511 10.51 26.01 14.11
CA ASP A 511 11.39 25.15 14.88
C ASP A 511 12.61 25.91 15.38
N CYS A 512 13.02 25.56 16.59
CA CYS A 512 14.32 25.84 17.12
C CYS A 512 15.17 24.60 16.89
N GLY A 513 15.84 24.51 15.74
CA GLY A 513 16.71 23.36 15.47
C GLY A 513 17.60 23.06 16.67
N GLU A 514 17.66 21.78 17.06
CA GLU A 514 18.65 21.26 18.02
C GLU A 514 20.08 21.50 17.55
#